data_AF-A0A7C3FGB4-F1
#
_entry.id   AF-A0A7C3FGB4-F1
#
_cell.length_a   1.000
_cell.length_b   1.000
_cell.length_c   1.000
_cell.angle_alpha   90.00
_cell.angle_beta   90.00
_cell.angle_gamma   90.00
#
_symmetry.space_group_name_H-M   'P 1'
#
loop_
_entity.id
_entity.type
_entity.pdbx_description
1 polymer ?
#
loop_
_entity_poly.entity_id
_entity_poly.type
_entity_poly.pdbx_seq_one_letter_code
_entity_poly.pdbx_strand_id
1 'polypeptide(L)'
;MKIGDTVGIKNANSLPDVVGESAEIVGLRTQEFEKYTVYPVWARMTTGERKGKIYGFQYGEVELPPRRYKEVTMEPEVVKRLEEVLKGVTTIEDVAEIERAIGEVKGNILTEPALGFWEGKTPCWDMFHCPDAIKKECPAFRYRTLPCWQIEGTYCKLLDSEPQGMDTDICHVCRAYEKWGHREPIEIKLRGKGSNVKMSQVMKHLALP
;
A
#
# COMPACT_ATOMS: atom_id res chain seq x y z
N MET A 1 -2.42 12.22 -0.12
CA MET A 1 -2.61 13.57 0.43
C MET A 1 -3.34 13.47 1.77
N LYS A 2 -2.91 14.17 2.81
CA LYS A 2 -3.57 14.26 4.13
C LYS A 2 -3.66 15.71 4.60
N ILE A 3 -4.53 15.97 5.58
CA ILE A 3 -4.57 17.29 6.25
C ILE A 3 -3.17 17.60 6.81
N GLY A 4 -2.69 18.82 6.56
CA GLY A 4 -1.36 19.31 6.88
C GLY A 4 -0.29 19.07 5.80
N ASP A 5 -0.58 18.30 4.74
CA ASP A 5 0.34 18.22 3.60
C ASP A 5 0.34 19.54 2.83
N THR A 6 1.53 19.99 2.42
CA THR A 6 1.69 21.05 1.42
C THR A 6 1.52 20.47 0.02
N VAL A 7 0.71 21.11 -0.81
CA VAL A 7 0.45 20.77 -2.22
C VAL A 7 0.75 21.97 -3.11
N GLY A 8 1.10 21.70 -4.37
CA GLY A 8 1.12 22.69 -5.46
C GLY A 8 -0.20 22.66 -6.23
N ILE A 9 -0.67 23.83 -6.68
CA ILE A 9 -1.84 23.93 -7.56
C ILE A 9 -1.37 23.77 -9.00
N LYS A 10 -1.75 22.65 -9.65
CA LYS A 10 -1.32 22.32 -11.02
C LYS A 10 -2.29 22.84 -12.08
N ASN A 11 -3.57 22.80 -11.77
CA ASN A 11 -4.64 23.28 -12.65
C ASN A 11 -5.80 23.77 -11.77
N ALA A 12 -6.50 24.82 -12.17
CA ALA A 12 -7.66 25.32 -11.44
C ALA A 12 -8.53 26.14 -12.39
N ASN A 13 -9.48 25.51 -13.06
CA ASN A 13 -10.31 26.20 -14.08
C ASN A 13 -11.12 27.36 -13.47
N SER A 14 -11.50 27.24 -12.20
CA SER A 14 -12.24 28.27 -11.47
C SER A 14 -11.36 29.42 -10.98
N LEU A 15 -10.04 29.21 -10.87
CA LEU A 15 -9.05 30.13 -10.28
C LEU A 15 -7.70 30.00 -11.01
N PRO A 16 -7.62 30.38 -12.29
CA PRO A 16 -6.41 30.18 -13.09
C PRO A 16 -5.20 30.98 -12.58
N ASP A 17 -5.45 32.05 -11.82
CA ASP A 17 -4.41 32.92 -11.22
C ASP A 17 -3.62 32.24 -10.10
N VAL A 18 -4.11 31.12 -9.54
CA VAL A 18 -3.42 30.41 -8.45
C VAL A 18 -2.57 29.24 -8.93
N VAL A 19 -2.55 28.95 -10.23
CA VAL A 19 -1.75 27.86 -10.79
C VAL A 19 -0.26 28.14 -10.59
N GLY A 20 0.46 27.17 -10.03
CA GLY A 20 1.87 27.29 -9.62
C GLY A 20 2.07 27.75 -8.17
N GLU A 21 1.01 28.18 -7.47
CA GLU A 21 1.09 28.50 -6.05
C GLU A 21 1.07 27.23 -5.17
N SER A 22 1.50 27.38 -3.91
CA SER A 22 1.44 26.34 -2.89
C SER A 22 0.29 26.58 -1.91
N ALA A 23 -0.27 25.49 -1.39
CA ALA A 23 -1.32 25.51 -0.38
C ALA A 23 -1.14 24.36 0.63
N GLU A 24 -1.69 24.51 1.83
CA GLU A 24 -1.73 23.47 2.86
C GLU A 24 -3.13 22.87 2.91
N ILE A 25 -3.25 21.55 2.88
CA ILE A 25 -4.55 20.87 2.98
C ILE A 25 -5.10 21.06 4.39
N VAL A 26 -6.25 21.73 4.51
CA VAL A 26 -6.94 21.94 5.80
C VAL A 26 -8.18 21.09 5.96
N GLY A 27 -8.67 20.48 4.87
CA GLY A 27 -9.82 19.58 4.92
C GLY A 27 -9.89 18.66 3.72
N LEU A 28 -10.31 17.43 3.95
CA LEU A 28 -10.68 16.46 2.93
C LEU A 28 -12.10 16.02 3.25
N ARG A 29 -13.03 16.23 2.31
CA ARG A 29 -14.41 15.77 2.49
C ARG A 29 -14.77 14.87 1.33
N THR A 30 -15.37 13.73 1.62
CA THR A 30 -16.02 12.91 0.60
C THR A 30 -17.42 13.46 0.39
N GLN A 31 -17.75 13.86 -0.83
CA GLN A 31 -19.13 14.18 -1.20
C GLN A 31 -19.68 13.01 -2.04
N GLU A 32 -20.72 12.37 -1.51
CA GLU A 32 -21.53 11.42 -2.25
C GLU A 32 -22.55 12.22 -3.07
N PHE A 33 -22.25 12.43 -4.35
CA PHE A 33 -23.27 12.81 -5.32
C PHE A 33 -23.75 11.56 -6.04
N GLU A 34 -25.04 11.54 -6.42
CA GLU A 34 -25.84 10.40 -6.94
C GLU A 34 -25.18 9.52 -8.02
N LYS A 35 -24.04 9.92 -8.60
CA LYS A 35 -23.30 9.14 -9.59
C LYS A 35 -21.77 9.16 -9.46
N TYR A 36 -21.18 10.05 -8.64
CA TYR A 36 -19.72 10.20 -8.52
C TYR A 36 -19.29 10.62 -7.12
N THR A 37 -18.24 9.97 -6.62
CA THR A 37 -17.51 10.41 -5.42
C THR A 37 -16.54 11.51 -5.82
N VAL A 38 -16.83 12.75 -5.48
CA VAL A 38 -15.85 13.85 -5.61
C VAL A 38 -15.16 14.02 -4.27
N TYR A 39 -13.83 14.10 -4.28
CA TYR A 39 -13.02 14.45 -3.13
C TYR A 39 -12.58 15.91 -3.25
N PRO A 40 -13.40 16.89 -2.83
CA PRO A 40 -12.94 18.25 -2.67
C PRO A 40 -11.79 18.29 -1.65
N VAL A 41 -10.65 18.78 -2.12
CA VAL A 41 -9.49 19.14 -1.31
C VAL A 41 -9.66 20.60 -0.91
N TRP A 42 -9.88 20.86 0.37
CA TRP A 42 -9.91 22.21 0.91
C TRP A 42 -8.49 22.59 1.33
N ALA A 43 -7.90 23.55 0.62
CA ALA A 43 -6.53 23.97 0.84
C ALA A 43 -6.44 25.47 1.16
N ARG A 44 -5.58 25.82 2.12
CA ARG A 44 -5.26 27.19 2.50
C ARG A 44 -4.02 27.64 1.74
N MET A 45 -4.13 28.71 0.95
CA MET A 45 -2.99 29.23 0.17
C MET A 45 -1.85 29.66 1.09
N THR A 46 -0.63 29.19 0.83
CA THR A 46 0.56 29.52 1.62
C THR A 46 1.48 30.53 0.93
N THR A 47 1.32 30.71 -0.38
CA THR A 47 2.02 31.66 -1.23
C THR A 47 1.04 32.58 -1.98
N GLY A 48 1.56 33.54 -2.76
CA GLY A 48 0.75 34.36 -3.67
C GLY A 48 -0.05 35.49 -3.03
N GLU A 49 -0.81 36.21 -3.86
CA GLU A 49 -1.69 37.32 -3.42
C GLU A 49 -2.86 36.83 -2.55
N ARG A 50 -3.22 35.56 -2.67
CA ARG A 50 -4.33 34.95 -1.95
C ARG A 50 -3.91 34.23 -0.67
N LYS A 51 -2.65 34.39 -0.23
CA LYS A 51 -2.11 33.79 0.99
C LYS A 51 -3.07 33.92 2.18
N GLY A 52 -3.32 32.80 2.85
CA GLY A 52 -4.20 32.68 4.02
C GLY A 52 -5.67 32.39 3.69
N LYS A 53 -6.12 32.58 2.44
CA LYS A 53 -7.49 32.23 2.02
C LYS A 53 -7.63 30.74 1.75
N ILE A 54 -8.84 30.21 1.93
CA ILE A 54 -9.16 28.79 1.75
C ILE A 54 -10.01 28.62 0.49
N TYR A 55 -9.62 27.67 -0.36
CA TYR A 55 -10.34 27.32 -1.57
C TYR A 55 -10.55 25.81 -1.66
N GLY A 56 -11.57 25.40 -2.41
CA GLY A 56 -11.82 24.00 -2.74
C GLY A 56 -11.25 23.68 -4.12
N PHE A 57 -10.52 22.58 -4.20
CA PHE A 57 -9.92 22.04 -5.42
C PHE A 57 -10.36 20.60 -5.65
N GLN A 58 -10.39 20.15 -6.90
CA GLN A 58 -10.52 18.73 -7.21
C GLN A 58 -9.20 18.00 -6.94
N TYR A 59 -9.26 16.69 -6.71
CA TYR A 59 -8.06 15.89 -6.43
C TYR A 59 -7.01 15.98 -7.57
N GLY A 60 -7.46 16.08 -8.82
CA GLY A 60 -6.57 16.22 -10.00
C GLY A 60 -6.05 17.65 -10.25
N GLU A 61 -6.53 18.64 -9.49
CA GLU A 61 -6.12 20.05 -9.59
C GLU A 61 -4.90 20.37 -8.71
N VAL A 62 -4.57 19.49 -7.77
CA VAL A 62 -3.45 19.63 -6.84
C VAL A 62 -2.45 18.49 -6.98
N GLU A 63 -1.19 18.75 -6.68
CA GLU A 63 -0.13 17.73 -6.66
C GLU A 63 0.74 17.83 -5.41
N LEU A 64 1.25 16.69 -4.95
CA LEU A 64 2.25 16.69 -3.87
C LEU A 64 3.60 17.07 -4.47
N PRO A 65 4.35 18.01 -3.86
CA PRO A 65 5.71 18.29 -4.30
C PRO A 65 6.54 17.01 -4.18
N PRO A 66 7.49 16.77 -5.10
CA PRO A 66 8.37 15.61 -5.03
C PRO A 66 9.05 15.59 -3.66
N ARG A 67 8.77 14.55 -2.87
CA ARG A 67 9.43 14.36 -1.58
C ARG A 67 10.92 14.26 -1.85
N ARG A 68 11.70 15.20 -1.32
CA ARG A 68 13.15 14.98 -1.17
C ARG A 68 13.27 13.82 -0.19
N TYR A 69 13.43 12.60 -0.71
CA TYR A 69 13.81 11.46 0.09
C TYR A 69 15.11 11.85 0.77
N LYS A 70 15.07 12.04 2.10
CA LYS A 70 16.31 12.03 2.87
C LYS A 70 16.82 10.61 2.73
N GLU A 71 17.96 10.44 2.07
CA GLU A 71 18.67 9.17 2.06
C GLU A 71 18.86 8.73 3.51
N VAL A 72 18.11 7.72 3.93
CA VAL A 72 18.29 7.11 5.24
C VAL A 72 19.46 6.17 5.08
N THR A 73 20.65 6.63 5.44
CA THR A 73 21.83 5.78 5.55
C THR A 73 21.62 4.85 6.74
N MET A 74 21.57 3.54 6.49
CA MET A 74 21.50 2.54 7.55
C MET A 74 22.72 2.67 8.47
N GLU A 75 22.49 2.60 9.79
CA GLU A 75 23.58 2.68 10.75
C GLU A 75 24.54 1.48 10.61
N PRO A 76 25.87 1.72 10.60
CA PRO A 76 26.88 0.67 10.43
C PRO A 76 26.79 -0.48 11.45
N GLU A 77 26.29 -0.22 12.65
CA GLU A 77 26.15 -1.23 13.70
C GLU A 77 25.08 -2.28 13.38
N VAL A 78 24.02 -1.90 12.66
CA VAL A 78 22.95 -2.81 12.22
C VAL A 78 23.48 -3.79 11.17
N VAL A 79 24.34 -3.30 10.27
CA VAL A 79 24.99 -4.12 9.24
C VAL A 79 25.93 -5.15 9.88
N LYS A 80 26.74 -4.72 10.87
CA LYS A 80 27.68 -5.61 11.55
C LYS A 80 26.99 -6.76 12.28
N ARG A 81 25.85 -6.51 12.95
CA ARG A 81 25.07 -7.55 13.63
C ARG A 81 24.50 -8.59 12.65
N LEU A 82 24.11 -8.17 11.45
CA LEU A 82 23.64 -9.06 10.39
C LEU A 82 24.77 -9.97 9.86
N GLU A 83 25.97 -9.41 9.69
CA GLU A 83 27.15 -10.18 9.25
C GLU A 83 27.59 -11.24 10.28
N GLU A 84 27.47 -10.94 11.58
CA GLU A 84 27.82 -11.89 12.65
C GLU A 84 26.85 -13.09 12.69
N VAL A 85 25.56 -12.88 12.43
CA VAL A 85 24.56 -13.96 12.35
C VAL A 85 24.82 -14.86 11.15
N LEU A 86 25.25 -14.29 10.02
CA LEU A 86 25.51 -15.03 8.78
C LEU A 86 26.80 -15.87 8.84
N LYS A 87 27.74 -15.56 9.72
CA LYS A 87 29.00 -16.33 9.88
C LYS A 87 28.82 -17.73 10.49
N GLY A 88 27.64 -18.05 11.04
CA GLY A 88 27.35 -19.37 11.62
C GLY A 88 26.81 -20.41 10.64
N VAL A 89 26.54 -20.05 9.39
CA VAL A 89 25.99 -20.93 8.34
C VAL A 89 27.07 -21.12 7.27
N THR A 90 27.95 -22.09 7.45
CA THR A 90 29.20 -22.17 6.65
C THR A 90 29.20 -23.22 5.56
N THR A 91 28.21 -24.10 5.44
CA THR A 91 28.20 -25.11 4.38
C THR A 91 26.89 -25.19 3.63
N ILE A 92 26.99 -25.48 2.33
CA ILE A 92 25.83 -25.68 1.44
C ILE A 92 25.11 -26.98 1.82
N GLU A 93 25.83 -27.96 2.39
CA GLU A 93 25.24 -29.18 2.93
C GLU A 93 24.32 -28.90 4.13
N ASP A 94 24.71 -28.01 5.05
CA ASP A 94 23.87 -27.64 6.20
C ASP A 94 22.57 -26.96 5.75
N VAL A 95 22.62 -26.13 4.70
CA VAL A 95 21.43 -25.48 4.12
C VAL A 95 20.49 -26.53 3.50
N ALA A 96 21.03 -27.51 2.77
CA ALA A 96 20.24 -28.57 2.13
C ALA A 96 19.64 -29.56 3.15
N GLU A 97 20.32 -29.82 4.26
CA GLU A 97 19.80 -30.65 5.36
C GLU A 97 18.68 -29.94 6.11
N ILE A 98 18.81 -28.63 6.36
CA ILE A 98 17.73 -27.80 6.92
C ILE A 98 16.51 -27.78 5.98
N GLU A 99 16.71 -27.62 4.66
CA GLU A 99 15.61 -27.64 3.69
C GLU A 99 14.88 -29.00 3.67
N ARG A 100 15.61 -30.11 3.77
CA ARG A 100 15.05 -31.48 3.80
C ARG A 100 14.26 -31.74 5.08
N ALA A 101 14.81 -31.36 6.24
CA ALA A 101 14.13 -31.47 7.52
C ALA A 101 12.84 -30.62 7.55
N ILE A 102 12.86 -29.42 6.96
CA ILE A 102 11.67 -28.59 6.79
C ILE A 102 10.63 -29.27 5.87
N GLY A 103 11.07 -29.94 4.82
CA GLY A 103 10.20 -30.68 3.88
C GLY A 103 9.46 -31.85 4.53
N GLU A 104 10.15 -32.64 5.36
CA GLU A 104 9.56 -33.81 6.04
C GLU A 104 8.56 -33.41 7.14
N VAL A 105 8.82 -32.32 7.86
CA VAL A 105 7.89 -31.79 8.87
C VAL A 105 6.65 -31.14 8.24
N LYS A 106 6.78 -30.52 7.06
CA LYS A 106 5.66 -29.89 6.34
C LYS A 106 4.64 -30.89 5.75
N GLY A 107 5.00 -32.17 5.62
CA GLY A 107 4.11 -33.19 5.05
C GLY A 107 2.96 -33.65 5.96
N ASN A 108 3.07 -33.47 7.28
CA ASN A 108 2.18 -34.13 8.25
C ASN A 108 1.37 -33.19 9.16
N ILE A 109 1.34 -31.89 8.91
CA ILE A 109 0.52 -30.97 9.69
C ILE A 109 -0.38 -30.17 8.75
N LEU A 110 -1.63 -30.61 8.60
CA LEU A 110 -2.76 -29.73 8.27
C LEU A 110 -3.05 -28.84 9.48
N THR A 111 -2.06 -28.08 9.94
CA THR A 111 -2.31 -26.93 10.80
C THR A 111 -2.90 -25.88 9.88
N GLU A 112 -4.02 -25.29 10.29
CA GLU A 112 -4.46 -24.03 9.71
C GLU A 112 -3.23 -23.14 9.54
N PRO A 113 -2.93 -22.65 8.33
CA PRO A 113 -1.70 -21.91 8.10
C PRO A 113 -1.70 -20.73 9.07
N ALA A 114 -0.72 -20.75 9.98
CA ALA A 114 -0.59 -19.78 11.05
C ALA A 114 -0.90 -18.40 10.49
N LEU A 115 -1.80 -17.66 11.16
CA LEU A 115 -2.26 -16.36 10.69
C LEU A 115 -1.09 -15.37 10.49
N GLY A 116 0.09 -15.69 11.03
CA GLY A 116 1.34 -15.00 10.74
C GLY A 116 1.26 -13.57 11.23
N PHE A 117 1.50 -12.61 10.35
CA PHE A 117 1.34 -11.19 10.67
C PHE A 117 -0.06 -10.88 11.25
N TRP A 118 -1.08 -11.60 10.78
CA TRP A 118 -2.48 -11.37 11.15
C TRP A 118 -2.90 -12.01 12.46
N GLU A 119 -2.01 -12.67 13.20
CA GLU A 119 -2.33 -13.20 14.52
C GLU A 119 -2.79 -12.07 15.47
N GLY A 120 -3.96 -12.27 16.09
CA GLY A 120 -4.64 -11.29 16.94
C GLY A 120 -5.20 -10.06 16.20
N LYS A 121 -5.23 -10.06 14.86
CA LYS A 121 -5.66 -8.91 14.04
C LYS A 121 -6.80 -9.29 13.11
N THR A 122 -7.61 -8.31 12.74
CA THR A 122 -8.58 -8.47 11.64
C THR A 122 -7.85 -8.28 10.31
N PRO A 123 -7.76 -9.31 9.46
CA PRO A 123 -7.07 -9.21 8.18
C PRO A 123 -7.86 -8.39 7.17
N CYS A 124 -7.17 -7.88 6.14
CA CYS A 124 -7.79 -6.99 5.17
C CYS A 124 -9.00 -7.64 4.48
N TRP A 125 -8.93 -8.93 4.14
CA TRP A 125 -10.03 -9.61 3.43
C TRP A 125 -11.30 -9.75 4.29
N ASP A 126 -11.17 -9.83 5.61
CA ASP A 126 -12.35 -9.84 6.49
C ASP A 126 -12.85 -8.41 6.74
N MET A 127 -11.95 -7.42 6.82
CA MET A 127 -12.32 -6.00 6.96
C MET A 127 -13.07 -5.43 5.74
N PHE A 128 -12.75 -5.91 4.54
CA PHE A 128 -13.34 -5.45 3.29
C PHE A 128 -14.34 -6.46 2.70
N HIS A 129 -14.68 -7.51 3.45
CA HIS A 129 -15.59 -8.58 3.01
C HIS A 129 -15.26 -9.11 1.62
N CYS A 130 -13.98 -9.39 1.35
CA CYS A 130 -13.55 -9.88 0.05
C CYS A 130 -14.26 -11.22 -0.28
N PRO A 131 -14.87 -11.36 -1.46
CA PRO A 131 -15.51 -12.61 -1.88
C PRO A 131 -14.54 -13.79 -1.85
N ASP A 132 -15.03 -14.99 -1.52
CA ASP A 132 -14.18 -16.17 -1.36
C ASP A 132 -13.33 -16.52 -2.59
N ALA A 133 -13.88 -16.31 -3.79
CA ALA A 133 -13.17 -16.52 -5.05
C ALA A 133 -11.90 -15.64 -5.14
N ILE A 134 -12.03 -14.36 -4.77
CA ILE A 134 -10.92 -13.40 -4.75
C ILE A 134 -9.99 -13.67 -3.57
N LYS A 135 -10.55 -13.91 -2.39
CA LYS A 135 -9.80 -14.15 -1.15
C LYS A 135 -8.84 -15.33 -1.31
N LYS A 136 -9.29 -16.48 -1.83
CA LYS A 136 -8.45 -17.68 -2.02
C LYS A 136 -7.32 -17.48 -3.03
N GLU A 137 -7.49 -16.55 -3.95
CA GLU A 137 -6.49 -16.22 -4.97
C GLU A 137 -5.56 -15.08 -4.57
N CYS A 138 -5.93 -14.28 -3.58
CA CYS A 138 -5.17 -13.12 -3.17
C CYS A 138 -3.84 -13.51 -2.51
N PRO A 139 -2.71 -12.95 -2.95
CA PRO A 139 -1.39 -13.17 -2.34
C PRO A 139 -1.38 -12.88 -0.84
N ALA A 140 -2.12 -11.86 -0.38
CA ALA A 140 -2.23 -11.56 1.05
C ALA A 140 -2.81 -12.72 1.87
N PHE A 141 -3.76 -13.46 1.30
CA PHE A 141 -4.38 -14.61 1.97
C PHE A 141 -3.51 -15.86 1.92
N ARG A 142 -2.73 -16.03 0.84
CA ARG A 142 -1.80 -17.16 0.67
C ARG A 142 -0.53 -16.98 1.49
N TYR A 143 -0.01 -15.76 1.59
CA TYR A 143 1.24 -15.42 2.27
C TYR A 143 0.98 -14.60 3.54
N ARG A 144 0.29 -15.21 4.51
CA ARG A 144 -0.19 -14.54 5.74
C ARG A 144 0.91 -14.10 6.70
N THR A 145 2.14 -14.54 6.49
CA THR A 145 3.32 -14.12 7.27
C THR A 145 3.68 -12.66 7.06
N LEU A 146 3.19 -12.04 5.99
CA LEU A 146 3.39 -10.63 5.69
C LEU A 146 2.06 -9.88 5.62
N PRO A 147 2.04 -8.59 5.98
CA PRO A 147 0.89 -7.75 5.72
C PRO A 147 0.68 -7.54 4.22
N CYS A 148 -0.57 -7.33 3.81
CA CYS A 148 -0.93 -7.18 2.40
C CYS A 148 -0.19 -6.04 1.69
N TRP A 149 0.12 -4.95 2.40
CA TRP A 149 0.82 -3.80 1.81
C TRP A 149 2.29 -4.11 1.46
N GLN A 150 2.92 -5.12 2.06
CA GLN A 150 4.30 -5.54 1.73
C GLN A 150 4.37 -6.63 0.65
N ILE A 151 3.23 -7.03 0.09
CA ILE A 151 3.14 -8.07 -0.93
C ILE A 151 2.73 -7.43 -2.26
N GLU A 152 3.44 -7.72 -3.34
CA GLU A 152 3.05 -7.26 -4.69
C GLU A 152 1.76 -7.96 -5.16
N GLY A 153 1.07 -7.35 -6.13
CA GLY A 153 0.01 -8.01 -6.88
C GLY A 153 -1.19 -8.44 -6.03
N THR A 154 -1.37 -7.87 -4.84
CA THR A 154 -2.61 -8.05 -4.08
C THR A 154 -3.76 -7.42 -4.85
N TYR A 155 -4.93 -8.06 -4.85
CA TYR A 155 -6.09 -7.64 -5.65
C TYR A 155 -6.43 -6.15 -5.58
N CYS A 156 -6.36 -5.53 -4.40
CA CYS A 156 -6.64 -4.10 -4.24
C CYS A 156 -5.59 -3.16 -4.88
N LYS A 157 -4.40 -3.66 -5.23
CA LYS A 157 -3.34 -2.93 -5.93
C LYS A 157 -3.36 -3.16 -7.44
N LEU A 158 -4.16 -4.11 -7.93
CA LEU A 158 -4.23 -4.41 -9.36
C LEU A 158 -5.07 -3.34 -10.05
N LEU A 159 -4.39 -2.46 -10.79
CA LEU A 159 -5.01 -1.48 -11.68
C LEU A 159 -4.86 -1.94 -13.13
N ASP A 160 -5.79 -1.57 -14.01
CA ASP A 160 -5.70 -1.93 -15.43
C ASP A 160 -4.42 -1.38 -16.10
N SER A 161 -3.90 -0.25 -15.60
CA SER A 161 -2.65 0.35 -16.04
C SER A 161 -1.40 -0.30 -15.41
N GLU A 162 -1.54 -1.00 -14.28
CA GLU A 162 -0.42 -1.60 -13.55
C GLU A 162 -0.75 -3.02 -13.07
N PRO A 163 -0.65 -4.03 -13.96
CA PRO A 163 -1.03 -5.40 -13.65
C PRO A 163 -0.08 -6.10 -12.66
N GLN A 164 1.09 -5.52 -12.39
CA GLN A 164 2.03 -6.06 -11.39
C GLN A 164 1.59 -5.77 -9.95
N GLY A 165 0.74 -4.75 -9.73
CA GLY A 165 0.29 -4.34 -8.39
C GLY A 165 1.44 -3.96 -7.46
N MET A 166 2.41 -3.20 -8.00
CA MET A 166 3.56 -2.68 -7.26
C MET A 166 3.26 -1.32 -6.63
N ASP A 167 2.29 -0.57 -7.17
CA ASP A 167 1.83 0.68 -6.59
C ASP A 167 1.25 0.47 -5.17
N THR A 168 1.73 1.30 -4.24
CA THR A 168 1.34 1.28 -2.83
C THR A 168 0.57 2.53 -2.42
N ASP A 169 0.29 3.45 -3.35
CA ASP A 169 -0.42 4.70 -3.07
C ASP A 169 -1.80 4.43 -2.47
N ILE A 170 -2.52 3.43 -2.99
CA ILE A 170 -3.82 3.01 -2.44
C ILE A 170 -3.70 2.47 -1.00
N CYS A 171 -2.54 1.94 -0.61
CA CYS A 171 -2.33 1.44 0.75
C CYS A 171 -2.25 2.57 1.77
N HIS A 172 -1.80 3.77 1.39
CA HIS A 172 -1.73 4.92 2.31
C HIS A 172 -3.10 5.42 2.79
N VAL A 173 -4.16 5.11 2.05
CA VAL A 173 -5.56 5.42 2.42
C VAL A 173 -6.36 4.16 2.80
N CYS A 174 -5.71 2.99 2.85
CA CYS A 174 -6.36 1.73 3.14
C CYS A 174 -6.62 1.57 4.65
N ARG A 175 -7.87 1.24 5.02
CA ARG A 175 -8.28 1.02 6.42
C ARG A 175 -7.45 -0.06 7.13
N ALA A 176 -7.03 -1.11 6.42
CA ALA A 176 -6.18 -2.15 7.00
C ALA A 176 -4.79 -1.61 7.34
N TYR A 177 -4.23 -0.75 6.47
CA TYR A 177 -2.93 -0.12 6.71
C TYR A 177 -3.00 0.94 7.80
N GLU A 178 -4.04 1.76 7.80
CA GLU A 178 -4.27 2.74 8.86
C GLU A 178 -4.36 2.08 10.23
N LYS A 179 -5.03 0.93 10.32
CA LYS A 179 -5.22 0.21 11.57
C LYS A 179 -3.97 -0.51 12.06
N TRP A 180 -3.19 -1.11 11.15
CA TRP A 180 -2.15 -2.09 11.52
C TRP A 180 -0.75 -1.78 11.00
N GLY A 181 -0.59 -0.78 10.13
CA GLY A 181 0.68 -0.43 9.48
C GLY A 181 1.40 0.75 10.11
N HIS A 182 0.84 1.37 11.16
CA HIS A 182 1.47 2.43 11.96
C HIS A 182 2.01 3.63 11.15
N ARG A 183 1.49 3.83 9.93
CA ARG A 183 1.93 4.90 9.00
C ARG A 183 3.43 4.86 8.66
N GLU A 184 4.03 3.69 8.74
CA GLU A 184 5.42 3.50 8.32
C GLU A 184 5.57 3.72 6.79
N PRO A 185 6.79 3.82 6.26
CA PRO A 185 7.01 3.68 4.83
C PRO A 185 6.64 2.27 4.37
N ILE A 186 5.94 2.16 3.23
CA ILE A 186 5.56 0.87 2.67
C ILE A 186 6.70 0.40 1.74
N GLU A 187 7.19 -0.80 2.00
CA GLU A 187 8.17 -1.47 1.14
C GLU A 187 7.63 -2.84 0.70
N ILE A 188 7.68 -3.12 -0.59
CA ILE A 188 7.33 -4.45 -1.13
C ILE A 188 8.47 -5.43 -0.85
N LYS A 189 8.19 -6.38 0.05
CA LYS A 189 9.13 -7.43 0.46
C LYS A 189 8.94 -8.73 -0.32
N LEU A 190 7.71 -9.05 -0.70
CA LEU A 190 7.41 -10.26 -1.47
C LEU A 190 7.19 -9.91 -2.94
N ARG A 191 8.10 -10.38 -3.80
CA ARG A 191 8.09 -10.18 -5.26
C ARG A 191 8.04 -11.49 -6.04
N GLY A 192 7.61 -11.45 -7.31
CA GLY A 192 7.41 -12.60 -8.20
C GLY A 192 6.30 -13.57 -7.76
N LYS A 193 5.42 -13.17 -6.83
CA LYS A 193 4.38 -13.99 -6.21
C LYS A 193 3.00 -13.32 -6.22
N GLY A 194 2.87 -12.20 -6.92
CA GLY A 194 1.61 -11.50 -7.14
C GLY A 194 0.57 -12.36 -7.89
N SER A 195 -0.69 -11.91 -7.88
CA SER A 195 -1.73 -12.54 -8.70
C SER A 195 -1.41 -12.34 -10.19
N ASN A 196 -1.31 -13.43 -10.95
CA ASN A 196 -1.19 -13.39 -12.42
C ASN A 196 -2.54 -13.14 -13.12
N VAL A 197 -3.57 -12.73 -12.38
CA VAL A 197 -4.95 -12.65 -12.90
C VAL A 197 -5.18 -11.24 -13.42
N LYS A 198 -5.55 -11.12 -14.70
CA LYS A 198 -5.98 -9.83 -15.27
C LYS A 198 -7.30 -9.42 -14.62
N MET A 199 -7.46 -8.15 -14.25
CA MET A 199 -8.74 -7.64 -13.69
C MET A 199 -9.96 -7.93 -14.55
N SER A 200 -9.78 -7.95 -15.87
CA SER A 200 -10.83 -8.35 -16.81
C SER A 200 -11.32 -9.80 -16.65
N GLN A 201 -10.54 -10.71 -16.06
CA GLN A 201 -10.95 -12.09 -15.75
C GLN A 201 -11.67 -12.18 -14.39
N VAL A 202 -11.32 -11.31 -13.45
CA VAL A 202 -11.92 -11.23 -12.11
C VAL A 202 -13.31 -10.60 -12.18
N MET A 203 -13.45 -9.53 -12.95
CA MET A 203 -14.75 -8.89 -13.22
C MET A 203 -15.76 -9.88 -13.82
N LYS A 204 -15.30 -10.84 -14.64
CA LYS A 204 -16.17 -11.91 -15.19
C LYS A 204 -16.70 -12.87 -14.12
N HIS A 205 -15.95 -13.10 -13.04
CA HIS A 205 -16.36 -13.97 -11.93
C HIS A 205 -17.27 -13.24 -10.94
N LEU A 206 -17.15 -11.91 -10.82
CA LEU A 206 -18.02 -11.06 -10.00
C LEU A 206 -19.32 -10.64 -10.70
N ALA A 207 -19.38 -10.75 -12.04
CA ALA A 207 -20.53 -10.39 -12.86
C ALA A 207 -21.49 -11.57 -13.17
N LEU A 208 -21.33 -12.70 -12.50
CA LEU A 208 -22.32 -13.78 -12.56
C LEU A 208 -23.42 -13.52 -11.52
N PRO A 209 -24.70 -13.69 -11.91
CA PRO A 209 -25.88 -13.16 -11.22
C PRO A 209 -26.11 -13.74 -9.82
#